data_AF-A0A3E2TG76-F1
#
_entry.id   AF-A0A3E2TG76-F1
#
_cell.length_a   1.000
_cell.length_b   1.000
_cell.length_c   1.000
_cell.angle_alpha   90.00
_cell.angle_beta   90.00
_cell.angle_gamma   90.00
#
_symmetry.space_group_name_H-M   'P 1'
#
loop_
_entity.id
_entity.type
_entity.pdbx_description
1 polymer ?
#
loop_
_entity_poly.entity_id
_entity_poly.type
_entity_poly.pdbx_seq_one_letter_code
_entity_poly.pdbx_strand_id
1 'polypeptide(L)'
;MKVLAIHNFHRKGSASGDDQVFKSETALMENHGIEVVRYTVSNDEFDHAGILGKIKATLGMLWSFKNYRAVQHIIKKEKPDIVHIHTFFPLLSPSILYAAKRSGAKVAATLHDTRFICPCATSLRGTELCNKCGDGKYLRMCKYSCFKNSKIQSFIVACIFWYHRKRRSFYDQIDHYICLNENQIKLLK
;
A
#
# COMPACT_ATOMS: atom_id res chain seq x y z
N MET A 1 17.46 8.70 -16.26
CA MET A 1 16.61 8.62 -15.06
C MET A 1 16.30 7.15 -14.80
N LYS A 2 16.34 6.71 -13.54
CA LYS A 2 16.02 5.35 -13.10
C LYS A 2 14.93 5.36 -12.04
N VAL A 3 13.91 4.54 -12.22
CA VAL A 3 12.76 4.43 -11.32
C VAL A 3 12.71 3.03 -10.72
N LEU A 4 12.60 2.94 -9.39
CA LEU A 4 12.21 1.71 -8.72
C LEU A 4 10.68 1.69 -8.59
N ALA A 5 10.02 0.93 -9.44
CA ALA A 5 8.58 0.75 -9.43
C ALA A 5 8.19 -0.43 -8.51
N ILE A 6 7.37 -0.17 -7.50
CA ILE A 6 6.97 -1.15 -6.49
C ILE A 6 5.47 -1.39 -6.53
N HIS A 7 5.06 -2.65 -6.60
CA HIS A 7 3.65 -3.03 -6.66
C HIS A 7 3.34 -4.36 -5.96
N ASN A 8 2.13 -4.47 -5.43
CA ASN A 8 1.59 -5.71 -4.92
C ASN A 8 0.50 -6.21 -5.87
N PHE A 9 0.81 -7.26 -6.62
CA PHE A 9 -0.14 -7.86 -7.54
C PHE A 9 -1.26 -8.57 -6.80
N HIS A 10 -2.46 -8.42 -7.35
CA HIS A 10 -3.56 -9.28 -6.98
C HIS A 10 -3.33 -10.70 -7.54
N ARG A 11 -4.16 -11.65 -7.08
CA ARG A 11 -4.02 -13.08 -7.44
C ARG A 11 -3.93 -13.27 -8.96
N LYS A 12 -3.16 -14.28 -9.40
CA LYS A 12 -3.17 -14.73 -10.79
C LYS A 12 -4.60 -15.04 -11.24
N GLY A 13 -5.02 -14.41 -12.34
CA GLY A 13 -6.37 -14.55 -12.90
C GLY A 13 -7.37 -13.47 -12.45
N SER A 14 -7.01 -12.60 -11.50
CA SER A 14 -7.80 -11.39 -11.23
C SER A 14 -7.31 -10.22 -12.08
N ALA A 15 -8.20 -9.62 -12.87
CA ALA A 15 -7.90 -8.40 -13.62
C ALA A 15 -8.11 -7.20 -12.70
N SER A 16 -7.12 -6.88 -11.87
CA SER A 16 -7.18 -5.67 -11.04
C SER A 16 -6.78 -4.43 -11.84
N GLY A 17 -7.47 -3.32 -11.63
CA GLY A 17 -7.20 -2.06 -12.34
C GLY A 17 -5.80 -1.52 -12.06
N ASP A 18 -5.37 -1.56 -10.79
CA ASP A 18 -4.03 -1.11 -10.38
C ASP A 18 -2.90 -1.98 -10.96
N ASP A 19 -3.13 -3.29 -11.11
CA ASP A 19 -2.21 -4.21 -11.78
C ASP A 19 -2.01 -3.83 -13.25
N GLN A 20 -3.08 -3.43 -13.94
CA GLN A 20 -2.99 -2.99 -15.34
C GLN A 20 -2.30 -1.64 -15.45
N VAL A 21 -2.64 -0.67 -14.58
CA VAL A 21 -1.96 0.63 -14.57
C VAL A 21 -0.47 0.47 -14.30
N PHE A 22 -0.07 -0.35 -13.32
CA PHE A 22 1.36 -0.63 -13.06
C PHE A 22 2.08 -1.19 -14.30
N LYS A 23 1.47 -2.15 -15.00
CA LYS A 23 2.06 -2.72 -16.21
C LYS A 23 2.18 -1.68 -17.32
N SER A 24 1.09 -0.97 -17.62
CA SER A 24 1.04 0.03 -18.68
C SER A 24 1.97 1.21 -18.41
N GLU A 25 1.98 1.73 -17.19
CA GLU A 25 2.82 2.88 -16.80
C GLU A 25 4.31 2.52 -16.84
N THR A 26 4.70 1.37 -16.28
CA THR A 26 6.11 0.97 -16.31
C THR A 26 6.60 0.64 -17.72
N ALA A 27 5.77 0.05 -18.59
CA ALA A 27 6.10 -0.16 -20.00
C ALA A 27 6.21 1.17 -20.77
N LEU A 28 5.32 2.13 -20.49
CA LEU A 28 5.37 3.46 -21.09
C LEU A 28 6.67 4.19 -20.72
N MET A 29 7.09 4.11 -19.46
CA MET A 29 8.36 4.66 -18.98
C MET A 29 9.55 4.08 -19.76
N GLU A 30 9.62 2.75 -19.90
CA GLU A 30 10.69 2.07 -20.64
C GLU A 30 10.72 2.47 -22.11
N ASN A 31 9.55 2.55 -22.75
CA ASN A 31 9.42 2.99 -24.14
C ASN A 31 9.89 4.45 -24.37
N HIS A 32 10.00 5.25 -23.30
CA HIS A 32 10.53 6.60 -23.34
C HIS A 32 11.95 6.69 -22.77
N GLY A 33 12.68 5.57 -22.68
CA GLY A 33 14.09 5.53 -22.28
C GLY A 33 14.33 5.71 -20.77
N ILE A 34 13.30 5.57 -19.94
CA ILE A 34 13.43 5.56 -18.48
C ILE A 34 13.79 4.13 -18.05
N GLU A 35 14.86 3.97 -17.28
CA GLU A 35 15.23 2.66 -16.75
C GLU A 35 14.29 2.31 -15.58
N VAL A 36 13.59 1.17 -15.69
CA VAL A 36 12.63 0.73 -14.65
C VAL A 36 13.11 -0.55 -13.98
N VAL A 37 13.42 -0.44 -12.68
CA VAL A 37 13.61 -1.60 -11.81
C VAL A 37 12.28 -1.92 -11.15
N ARG A 38 11.80 -3.16 -11.26
CA ARG A 38 10.53 -3.58 -10.65
C ARG A 38 10.76 -4.42 -9.40
N TYR A 39 10.02 -4.10 -8.34
CA TYR A 39 9.92 -4.97 -7.16
C TYR A 39 8.47 -5.29 -6.87
N THR A 40 8.09 -6.55 -7.06
CA THR A 40 6.69 -6.97 -6.99
C THR A 40 6.51 -8.20 -6.11
N VAL A 41 5.38 -8.25 -5.41
CA VAL A 41 4.93 -9.43 -4.65
C VAL A 41 3.52 -9.81 -5.13
N SER A 42 3.11 -11.06 -4.92
CA SER A 42 1.78 -11.56 -5.32
C SER A 42 1.10 -12.25 -4.15
N ASN A 43 -0.23 -12.11 -4.08
CA ASN A 43 -1.07 -12.77 -3.08
C ASN A 43 -1.26 -14.29 -3.31
N ASP A 44 -0.68 -14.89 -4.36
CA ASP A 44 -0.83 -16.32 -4.67
C ASP A 44 -0.34 -17.24 -3.54
N GLU A 45 0.68 -16.84 -2.78
CA GLU A 45 1.23 -17.63 -1.66
C GLU A 45 0.30 -17.70 -0.42
N PHE A 46 -0.80 -16.93 -0.39
CA PHE A 46 -1.63 -16.77 0.82
C PHE A 46 -2.78 -17.76 0.98
N ASP A 47 -3.19 -18.44 -0.09
CA ASP A 47 -4.43 -19.24 -0.07
C ASP A 47 -4.31 -20.61 0.59
N HIS A 48 -3.09 -21.10 0.78
CA HIS A 48 -2.82 -22.34 1.51
C HIS A 48 -2.55 -22.13 3.00
N ALA A 49 -2.68 -20.89 3.49
CA ALA A 49 -2.30 -20.56 4.85
C ALA A 49 -3.44 -20.84 5.84
N GLY A 50 -3.19 -21.74 6.81
CA GLY A 50 -4.08 -21.97 7.95
C GLY A 50 -4.25 -20.73 8.84
N ILE A 51 -4.91 -20.89 9.99
CA ILE A 51 -5.21 -19.78 10.92
C ILE A 51 -3.95 -18.98 11.30
N LEU A 52 -2.83 -19.65 11.57
CA LEU A 52 -1.53 -19.00 11.82
C LEU A 52 -1.05 -18.15 10.64
N GLY A 53 -1.25 -18.64 9.42
CA GLY A 53 -0.87 -17.93 8.20
C GLY A 53 -1.68 -16.64 8.01
N LYS A 54 -2.98 -16.67 8.32
CA LYS A 54 -3.86 -15.49 8.30
C LYS A 54 -3.48 -14.45 9.36
N ILE A 55 -3.07 -14.89 10.55
CA ILE A 55 -2.57 -14.01 11.61
C ILE A 55 -1.23 -13.39 11.18
N LYS A 56 -0.29 -14.20 10.69
CA LYS A 56 1.00 -13.73 10.17
C LYS A 56 0.83 -12.75 9.00
N ALA A 57 -0.15 -12.98 8.12
CA ALA A 57 -0.52 -12.06 7.05
C ALA A 57 -0.98 -10.71 7.61
N THR A 58 -1.85 -10.75 8.62
CA THR A 58 -2.40 -9.54 9.26
C THR A 58 -1.32 -8.76 10.01
N LEU A 59 -0.41 -9.45 10.71
CA LEU A 59 0.76 -8.81 11.34
C LEU A 59 1.76 -8.30 10.29
N GLY A 60 1.91 -8.99 9.17
CA GLY A 60 2.71 -8.55 8.04
C GLY A 60 2.23 -7.21 7.46
N MET A 61 0.93 -6.89 7.57
CA MET A 61 0.39 -5.59 7.18
C MET A 61 0.92 -4.44 8.05
N LEU A 62 1.29 -4.70 9.31
CA LEU A 62 1.92 -3.71 10.18
C LEU A 62 3.36 -3.44 9.73
N TRP A 63 4.14 -4.51 9.55
CA TRP A 63 5.54 -4.39 9.18
C TRP A 63 6.11 -5.67 8.57
N SER A 64 6.60 -5.56 7.34
CA SER A 64 7.36 -6.63 6.68
C SER A 64 8.86 -6.33 6.70
N PHE A 65 9.60 -7.04 7.57
CA PHE A 65 11.07 -6.96 7.61
C PHE A 65 11.71 -7.52 6.33
N LYS A 66 11.10 -8.55 5.73
CA LYS A 66 11.53 -9.12 4.44
C LYS A 66 11.52 -8.04 3.36
N ASN A 67 10.40 -7.34 3.20
CA ASN A 67 10.23 -6.35 2.14
C ASN A 67 11.02 -5.07 2.45
N TYR A 68 11.15 -4.69 3.72
CA TYR A 68 12.04 -3.61 4.13
C TYR A 68 13.49 -3.85 3.67
N ARG A 69 14.04 -5.04 3.98
CA ARG A 69 15.43 -5.38 3.63
C ARG A 69 15.61 -5.51 2.12
N ALA A 70 14.65 -6.10 1.42
CA ALA A 70 14.68 -6.24 -0.03
C ALA A 70 14.71 -4.87 -0.72
N VAL A 71 13.79 -3.97 -0.37
CA VAL A 71 13.74 -2.62 -0.95
C VAL A 71 15.00 -1.83 -0.60
N GLN A 72 15.48 -1.90 0.64
CA GLN A 72 16.73 -1.26 1.02
C GLN A 72 17.92 -1.77 0.20
N HIS A 73 18.00 -3.08 -0.04
CA HIS A 73 19.07 -3.67 -0.86
C HIS A 73 18.99 -3.21 -2.32
N ILE A 74 17.79 -3.21 -2.91
CA ILE A 74 17.58 -2.76 -4.29
C ILE A 74 17.99 -1.29 -4.43
N ILE A 75 17.57 -0.42 -3.51
CA ILE A 75 17.93 1.01 -3.59
C ILE A 75 19.44 1.22 -3.47
N LYS A 76 20.11 0.50 -2.57
CA LYS A 76 21.58 0.59 -2.44
C LYS A 76 22.32 0.12 -3.69
N LYS A 77 21.81 -0.93 -4.33
CA LYS A 77 22.42 -1.54 -5.52
C LYS A 77 22.15 -0.72 -6.78
N GLU A 78 20.87 -0.44 -7.04
CA GLU A 78 20.40 0.14 -8.30
C GLU A 78 20.45 1.66 -8.31
N LYS A 79 20.47 2.30 -7.13
CA LYS A 79 20.49 3.76 -6.93
C LYS A 79 19.44 4.48 -7.79
N PRO A 80 18.13 4.15 -7.64
CA PRO A 80 17.07 4.81 -8.39
C PRO A 80 16.95 6.29 -8.00
N ASP A 81 16.61 7.15 -8.96
CA ASP A 81 16.31 8.56 -8.73
C ASP A 81 15.01 8.72 -7.94
N ILE A 82 14.01 7.88 -8.26
CA ILE A 82 12.67 7.89 -7.65
C ILE A 82 12.24 6.46 -7.33
N VAL A 83 11.62 6.28 -6.17
CA VAL A 83 10.83 5.09 -5.83
C VAL A 83 9.37 5.41 -6.06
N HIS A 84 8.74 4.73 -7.02
CA HIS A 84 7.35 4.92 -7.37
C HIS A 84 6.51 3.73 -6.92
N ILE A 85 5.56 4.00 -6.02
CA ILE A 85 4.75 2.96 -5.37
C ILE A 85 3.33 3.03 -5.88
N HIS A 86 2.83 1.93 -6.40
CA HIS A 86 1.45 1.80 -6.84
C HIS A 86 0.59 1.29 -5.68
N THR A 87 0.85 0.05 -5.24
CA THR A 87 0.12 -0.55 -4.13
C THR A 87 1.10 -1.30 -3.24
N PHE A 88 0.99 -1.12 -1.91
CA PHE A 88 1.84 -1.83 -0.94
C PHE A 88 1.07 -2.71 0.06
N PHE A 89 -0.27 -2.72 -0.03
CA PHE A 89 -1.11 -3.55 0.82
C PHE A 89 -1.57 -4.81 0.08
N PRO A 90 -1.75 -5.97 0.75
CA PRO A 90 -1.42 -6.27 2.15
C PRO A 90 0.04 -6.65 2.42
N LEU A 91 0.83 -7.00 1.40
CA LEU A 91 2.05 -7.78 1.61
C LEU A 91 3.30 -6.95 1.87
N LEU A 92 3.43 -5.82 1.18
CA LEU A 92 4.64 -4.99 1.26
C LEU A 92 4.70 -4.21 2.58
N SER A 93 3.54 -3.80 3.11
CA SER A 93 3.37 -2.99 4.32
C SER A 93 4.00 -1.59 4.22
N PRO A 94 3.75 -0.67 5.17
CA PRO A 94 4.41 0.63 5.18
C PRO A 94 5.94 0.56 5.38
N SER A 95 6.49 -0.61 5.70
CA SER A 95 7.93 -0.80 5.87
C SER A 95 8.74 -0.42 4.63
N ILE A 96 8.20 -0.61 3.42
CA ILE A 96 8.88 -0.22 2.18
C ILE A 96 9.06 1.30 2.05
N LEU A 97 8.13 2.10 2.62
CA LEU A 97 8.22 3.56 2.63
C LEU A 97 9.40 4.00 3.49
N TYR A 98 9.52 3.40 4.67
CA TYR A 98 10.66 3.63 5.54
C TYR A 98 11.97 3.14 4.93
N ALA A 99 11.98 1.99 4.26
CA ALA A 99 13.17 1.49 3.58
C ALA A 99 13.65 2.47 2.50
N ALA A 100 12.72 3.01 1.71
CA ALA A 100 13.02 3.99 0.68
C ALA A 100 13.59 5.29 1.26
N LYS A 101 12.86 5.92 2.20
CA LYS A 101 13.28 7.19 2.79
C LYS A 101 14.58 7.10 3.57
N ARG A 102 14.76 6.03 4.36
CA ARG A 102 16.01 5.80 5.11
C ARG A 102 17.19 5.48 4.20
N SER A 103 16.95 5.08 2.96
CA SER A 103 17.99 4.89 1.95
C SER A 103 18.24 6.15 1.12
N GLY A 104 17.60 7.28 1.46
CA GLY A 104 17.78 8.57 0.82
C GLY A 104 16.97 8.78 -0.47
N ALA A 105 16.12 7.82 -0.87
CA ALA A 105 15.35 7.93 -2.10
C ALA A 105 14.12 8.85 -1.93
N LYS A 106 13.75 9.53 -3.03
CA LYS A 106 12.48 10.25 -3.14
C LYS A 106 11.36 9.27 -3.43
N VAL A 107 10.21 9.44 -2.77
CA VAL A 107 9.07 8.51 -2.85
C VAL A 107 7.87 9.19 -3.47
N ALA A 108 7.40 8.67 -4.59
CA ALA A 108 6.10 9.01 -5.18
C ALA A 108 5.14 7.85 -4.99
N ALA A 109 3.87 8.12 -4.67
CA ALA A 109 2.85 7.10 -4.52
C ALA A 109 1.59 7.42 -5.34
N THR A 110 1.19 6.49 -6.21
CA THR A 110 -0.10 6.56 -6.92
C THR A 110 -1.20 5.97 -6.05
N LEU A 111 -2.30 6.70 -5.90
CA LEU A 111 -3.42 6.30 -5.05
C LEU A 111 -4.47 5.59 -5.87
N HIS A 112 -4.30 4.28 -6.08
CA HIS A 112 -5.28 3.46 -6.80
C HIS A 112 -6.59 3.23 -6.04
N ASP A 113 -6.55 3.34 -4.73
CA ASP A 113 -7.68 3.10 -3.83
C ASP A 113 -7.81 4.22 -2.79
N THR A 114 -8.78 4.10 -1.88
CA THR A 114 -8.98 5.07 -0.79
C THR A 114 -8.34 4.63 0.51
N ARG A 115 -7.33 3.75 0.49
CA ARG A 115 -6.78 3.10 1.70
C ARG A 115 -6.26 4.08 2.73
N PHE A 116 -5.69 5.18 2.28
CA PHE A 116 -5.17 6.26 3.14
C PHE A 116 -6.28 6.96 3.94
N ILE A 117 -7.53 6.87 3.48
CA ILE A 117 -8.72 7.43 4.11
C ILE A 117 -9.48 6.34 4.88
N CYS A 118 -9.73 5.21 4.23
CA CYS A 118 -10.48 4.07 4.73
C CYS A 118 -9.58 2.83 4.76
N PRO A 119 -9.30 2.21 5.92
CA PRO A 119 -8.45 1.03 5.97
C PRO A 119 -8.93 -0.18 5.13
N CYS A 120 -10.22 -0.21 4.76
CA CYS A 120 -10.80 -1.22 3.86
C CYS A 120 -10.59 -0.90 2.37
N ALA A 121 -10.06 0.27 2.01
CA ALA A 121 -9.79 0.74 0.65
C ALA A 121 -10.99 0.95 -0.29
N THR A 122 -12.21 0.66 0.18
CA THR A 122 -13.42 0.81 -0.64
C THR A 122 -14.10 2.16 -0.45
N SER A 123 -13.88 2.84 0.69
CA SER A 123 -14.71 3.99 1.11
C SER A 123 -16.22 3.70 1.08
N LEU A 124 -16.60 2.43 1.28
CA LEU A 124 -17.98 1.97 1.30
C LEU A 124 -18.28 1.23 2.60
N ARG A 125 -19.52 1.34 3.07
CA ARG A 125 -20.09 0.51 4.12
C ARG A 125 -21.42 -0.03 3.64
N GLY A 126 -21.44 -1.27 3.16
CA GLY A 126 -22.54 -1.77 2.35
C GLY A 126 -22.52 -1.07 0.99
N THR A 127 -23.65 -0.50 0.60
CA THR A 127 -23.81 0.30 -0.63
C THR A 127 -23.57 1.80 -0.41
N GLU A 128 -23.40 2.22 0.84
CA GLU A 128 -23.31 3.64 1.21
C GLU A 128 -21.85 4.13 1.24
N LEU A 129 -21.63 5.34 0.74
CA LEU A 129 -20.35 6.04 0.87
C LEU A 129 -19.99 6.27 2.33
N CYS A 130 -18.75 5.93 2.71
CA CYS A 130 -18.27 6.03 4.08
C CYS A 130 -16.78 6.42 4.13
N ASN A 131 -16.53 7.66 4.57
CA ASN A 131 -15.18 8.19 4.83
C ASN A 131 -14.96 8.52 6.32
N LYS A 132 -15.77 7.96 7.21
CA LYS A 132 -15.70 8.24 8.66
C LYS A 132 -14.37 7.84 9.30
N CYS A 133 -13.47 7.12 8.63
CA CYS A 133 -12.15 6.81 9.18
C CYS A 133 -11.10 7.90 8.91
N GLY A 134 -11.40 8.90 8.06
CA GLY A 134 -10.44 9.94 7.67
C GLY A 134 -9.95 10.83 8.83
N ASP A 135 -10.75 10.96 9.89
CA ASP A 135 -10.37 11.68 11.12
C ASP A 135 -9.40 10.88 12.02
N GLY A 136 -9.04 9.65 11.64
CA GLY A 136 -8.16 8.78 12.41
C GLY A 136 -8.83 7.99 13.54
N LYS A 137 -10.16 8.10 13.73
CA LYS A 137 -10.88 7.35 14.77
C LYS A 137 -11.31 5.96 14.24
N TYR A 138 -10.31 5.11 14.01
CA TYR A 138 -10.47 3.81 13.33
C TYR A 138 -11.28 2.76 14.11
N LEU A 139 -11.44 2.89 15.43
CA LEU A 139 -12.24 1.94 16.24
C LEU A 139 -13.71 1.84 15.81
N ARG A 140 -14.22 2.82 15.04
CA ARG A 140 -15.53 2.73 14.39
C ARG A 140 -15.66 1.50 13.50
N MET A 141 -14.56 1.03 12.91
CA MET A 141 -14.55 -0.19 12.10
C MET A 141 -14.97 -1.44 12.89
N CYS A 142 -14.62 -1.51 14.18
CA CYS A 142 -14.99 -2.63 15.05
C CYS A 142 -16.50 -2.70 15.26
N LYS A 143 -17.16 -1.53 15.38
CA LYS A 143 -18.61 -1.45 15.55
C LYS A 143 -19.36 -2.05 14.36
N TYR A 144 -18.84 -1.87 13.15
CA TYR A 144 -19.50 -2.28 11.91
C TYR A 144 -18.86 -3.49 11.23
N SER A 145 -17.89 -4.16 11.88
CA SER A 145 -17.17 -5.29 11.30
C SER A 145 -16.59 -5.01 9.90
N CYS A 146 -16.10 -3.78 9.65
CA CYS A 146 -15.79 -3.31 8.29
C CYS A 146 -14.77 -4.16 7.54
N PHE A 147 -13.85 -4.82 8.25
CA PHE A 147 -12.82 -5.66 7.63
C PHE A 147 -13.23 -7.13 7.68
N LYS A 148 -13.48 -7.74 6.50
CA LYS A 148 -13.84 -9.15 6.32
C LYS A 148 -15.00 -9.62 7.22
N ASN A 149 -15.95 -8.73 7.52
CA ASN A 149 -17.08 -8.99 8.41
C ASN A 149 -16.67 -9.53 9.81
N SER A 150 -15.51 -9.12 10.32
CA SER A 150 -14.99 -9.58 11.62
C SER A 150 -14.62 -8.41 12.53
N LYS A 151 -15.20 -8.37 13.73
CA LYS A 151 -14.87 -7.35 14.75
C LYS A 151 -13.41 -7.42 15.18
N ILE A 152 -12.88 -8.62 15.38
CA ILE A 152 -11.48 -8.83 15.81
C ILE A 152 -10.52 -8.39 14.71
N GLN A 153 -10.74 -8.79 13.45
CA GLN A 153 -9.87 -8.37 12.37
C GLN A 153 -9.97 -6.87 12.10
N SER A 154 -11.18 -6.29 12.23
CA SER A 154 -11.38 -4.84 12.15
C SER A 154 -10.62 -4.10 13.24
N PHE A 155 -10.58 -4.64 14.47
CA PHE A 155 -9.80 -4.08 15.56
C PHE A 155 -8.29 -4.12 15.29
N ILE A 156 -7.77 -5.25 14.80
CA ILE A 156 -6.35 -5.37 14.46
C ILE A 156 -5.97 -4.35 13.37
N VAL A 157 -6.76 -4.25 12.29
CA VAL A 157 -6.52 -3.27 11.22
C VAL A 157 -6.63 -1.84 11.75
N ALA A 158 -7.60 -1.55 12.62
CA ALA A 158 -7.74 -0.23 13.25
C ALA A 158 -6.50 0.15 14.05
N CYS A 159 -5.91 -0.79 14.82
CA CYS A 159 -4.68 -0.57 15.57
C CYS A 159 -3.47 -0.31 14.65
N ILE A 160 -3.35 -1.06 13.55
CA ILE A 160 -2.29 -0.88 12.55
C ILE A 160 -2.36 0.53 11.93
N PHE A 161 -3.54 0.94 11.47
CA PHE A 161 -3.73 2.25 10.85
C PHE A 161 -3.59 3.39 11.87
N TRP A 162 -4.06 3.20 13.10
CA TRP A 162 -3.83 4.15 14.18
C TRP A 162 -2.33 4.36 14.42
N TYR A 163 -1.56 3.28 14.51
CA TYR A 163 -0.11 3.34 14.68
C TYR A 163 0.57 4.11 13.55
N HIS A 164 0.27 3.77 12.29
CA HIS A 164 0.88 4.45 11.13
C HIS A 164 0.43 5.91 10.97
N ARG A 165 -0.81 6.24 11.35
CA ARG A 165 -1.26 7.64 11.42
C ARG A 165 -0.48 8.40 12.48
N LYS A 166 -0.35 7.85 13.69
CA LYS A 166 0.38 8.48 14.80
C LYS A 166 1.87 8.66 14.48
N ARG A 167 2.47 7.68 13.80
CA ARG A 167 3.86 7.71 13.30
C ARG A 167 4.04 8.53 12.03
N ARG A 168 2.94 9.07 11.50
CA ARG A 168 2.88 9.81 10.23
C ARG A 168 3.54 9.05 9.08
N SER A 169 3.49 7.72 9.11
CA SER A 169 4.17 6.87 8.12
C SER A 169 3.71 7.18 6.70
N PHE A 170 2.43 7.45 6.51
CA PHE A 170 1.89 7.78 5.21
C PHE A 170 2.23 9.20 4.77
N TYR A 171 2.43 10.14 5.70
CA TYR A 171 2.60 11.57 5.43
C TYR A 171 4.07 11.98 5.28
N ASP A 172 4.93 11.46 6.16
CA ASP A 172 6.33 11.88 6.22
C ASP A 172 7.24 10.97 5.38
N GLN A 173 6.74 9.80 4.95
CA GLN A 173 7.52 8.84 4.17
C GLN A 173 7.20 8.85 2.66
N ILE A 174 6.28 9.71 2.23
CA ILE A 174 5.91 9.90 0.83
C ILE A 174 6.15 11.37 0.49
N ASP A 175 6.96 11.64 -0.52
CA ASP A 175 7.29 13.00 -0.95
C ASP A 175 6.18 13.57 -1.86
N HIS A 176 5.59 12.74 -2.71
CA HIS A 176 4.52 13.14 -3.63
C HIS A 176 3.43 12.09 -3.77
N TYR A 177 2.18 12.54 -3.85
CA TYR A 177 1.02 11.69 -4.15
C TYR A 177 0.49 12.00 -5.54
N ILE A 178 0.22 10.95 -6.30
CA ILE A 178 -0.51 11.02 -7.56
C ILE A 178 -1.94 10.57 -7.26
N CYS A 179 -2.85 11.54 -7.20
CA CYS A 179 -4.28 11.30 -7.00
C CYS A 179 -4.97 11.15 -8.37
N LEU A 180 -5.86 10.18 -8.49
CA LEU A 180 -6.60 9.88 -9.72
C LEU A 180 -7.85 10.76 -9.89
N ASN A 181 -8.28 11.47 -8.85
CA ASN A 181 -9.41 12.39 -8.89
C ASN A 181 -9.36 13.45 -7.77
N GLU A 182 -10.18 14.48 -7.90
CA GLU A 182 -10.29 15.55 -6.90
C GLU A 182 -10.74 15.08 -5.52
N ASN A 183 -11.57 14.04 -5.45
CA ASN A 183 -12.08 13.55 -4.17
C ASN A 183 -10.93 12.98 -3.32
N GLN A 184 -9.99 12.26 -3.92
CA GLN A 184 -8.77 11.81 -3.22
C GLN A 184 -7.94 12.99 -2.71
N ILE A 185 -7.76 14.04 -3.53
CA ILE A 185 -7.04 15.26 -3.12
C ILE A 185 -7.72 15.90 -1.91
N LYS A 186 -9.04 16.03 -1.93
CA LYS A 186 -9.82 16.62 -0.82
C LYS A 186 -9.72 15.79 0.45
N LEU A 187 -9.71 14.46 0.35
CA LEU A 187 -9.73 13.55 1.50
C LEU A 187 -8.35 13.29 2.13
N LEU A 188 -7.24 13.60 1.44
CA LEU A 188 -5.89 13.43 1.98
C LEU A 188 -5.39 14.60 2.83
N LYS A 189 -6.08 15.75 2.78
CA LYS A 189 -5.78 16.93 3.59
C LYS A 189 -5.90 16.63 5.09
#